data_AF-A0A925Y812-F1
#
_entry.id   AF-A0A925Y812-F1
#
_cell.length_a   1.000
_cell.length_b   1.000
_cell.length_c   1.000
_cell.angle_alpha   90.00
_cell.angle_beta   90.00
_cell.angle_gamma   90.00
#
_symmetry.space_group_name_H-M   'P 1'
#
loop_
_entity.id
_entity.type
_entity.pdbx_description
1 polymer ?
#
loop_
_entity_poly.entity_id
_entity_poly.type
_entity_poly.pdbx_seq_one_letter_code
_entity_poly.pdbx_strand_id
1 'polypeptide(L)'
;MKHLIFISLLGSICVANAELRMRDASTHEELSQKLRMNEQNDPMRKLTPAKGPDPLKANPPKSMLSESDVLCYNGVMTLVPKRAVLKIPNNMLDRMKYQRGAKLLSWKDFYALNRGWITTVEVSRSQAEGNAQIAEDAKKRMVDSGNLIVATYQSGPISVLPVKIPATSTAMTTRP
;
A
#
# COMPACT_ATOMS: atom_id res chain seq x y z
N MET A 1 -3.36 -74.64 31.18
CA MET A 1 -2.98 -75.19 32.50
C MET A 1 -1.47 -75.10 32.64
N LYS A 2 -1.01 -74.50 33.75
CA LYS A 2 0.32 -74.70 34.38
C LYS A 2 1.53 -74.16 33.60
N HIS A 3 2.53 -73.49 34.15
CA HIS A 3 2.85 -72.75 35.39
C HIS A 3 4.10 -71.93 34.97
N LEU A 4 4.18 -70.62 35.21
CA LEU A 4 4.66 -69.97 36.43
C LEU A 4 6.16 -70.20 36.72
N ILE A 5 6.82 -69.08 37.05
CA ILE A 5 8.08 -68.89 37.80
C ILE A 5 9.31 -68.63 36.90
N PHE A 6 9.68 -67.36 36.66
CA PHE A 6 10.62 -66.53 37.45
C PHE A 6 12.02 -67.14 37.56
N ILE A 7 13.04 -66.46 37.03
CA ILE A 7 14.31 -66.16 37.74
C ILE A 7 15.04 -65.06 36.95
N SER A 8 15.56 -64.14 37.75
CA SER A 8 16.22 -62.88 37.46
C SER A 8 17.67 -63.01 37.01
N LEU A 9 18.19 -61.84 36.60
CA LEU A 9 19.59 -61.39 36.74
C LEU A 9 20.50 -61.69 35.54
N LEU A 10 20.77 -60.65 34.74
CA LEU A 10 22.04 -59.93 34.82
C LEU A 10 21.95 -58.70 33.90
N GLY A 11 21.88 -57.53 34.54
CA GLY A 11 22.02 -56.26 33.86
C GLY A 11 23.42 -56.14 33.31
N SER A 12 23.54 -56.13 31.98
CA SER A 12 24.71 -55.57 31.31
C SER A 12 24.42 -54.09 31.11
N ILE A 13 24.98 -53.28 32.01
CA ILE A 13 25.10 -51.83 31.79
C ILE A 13 26.09 -51.68 30.63
N CYS A 14 25.58 -51.67 29.40
CA CYS A 14 26.34 -51.12 28.29
C CYS A 14 26.43 -49.62 28.53
N VAL A 15 27.52 -49.21 29.18
CA VAL A 15 28.03 -47.84 29.09
C VAL A 15 28.25 -47.60 27.60
N ALA A 16 27.26 -46.99 26.95
CA ALA A 16 27.47 -46.36 25.67
C ALA A 16 28.47 -45.25 25.93
N ASN A 17 29.74 -45.55 25.69
CA ASN A 17 30.79 -44.56 25.56
C ASN A 17 30.29 -43.61 24.48
N ALA A 18 29.75 -42.47 24.89
CA ALA A 18 29.66 -41.29 24.05
C ALA A 18 31.11 -40.90 23.82
N GLU A 19 31.74 -41.53 22.81
CA GLU A 19 33.01 -41.07 22.30
C GLU A 19 32.84 -39.57 22.07
N LEU A 20 33.70 -38.79 22.72
CA LEU A 20 33.90 -37.40 22.37
C LEU A 20 34.29 -37.38 20.89
N ARG A 21 33.30 -37.34 20.00
CA ARG A 21 33.48 -37.01 18.60
C ARG A 21 34.01 -35.59 18.60
N MET A 22 35.33 -35.47 18.63
CA MET A 22 36.01 -34.25 18.27
C MET A 22 35.42 -33.84 16.92
N ARG A 23 34.99 -32.58 16.81
CA ARG A 23 34.40 -32.08 15.57
C ARG A 23 35.45 -32.28 14.47
N ASP A 24 35.06 -32.94 13.38
CA ASP A 24 35.88 -33.01 12.18
C ASP A 24 36.09 -31.57 11.68
N ALA A 25 37.27 -31.03 11.98
CA ALA A 25 37.69 -29.74 11.46
C ALA A 25 38.03 -29.96 9.99
N SER A 26 37.33 -29.28 9.09
CA SER A 26 37.64 -29.35 7.66
C SER A 26 39.10 -28.95 7.45
N THR A 27 39.84 -29.79 6.74
CA THR A 27 41.23 -29.54 6.37
C THR A 27 41.31 -28.36 5.39
N HIS A 28 42.48 -27.72 5.30
CA HIS A 28 42.67 -26.57 4.38
C HIS A 28 42.34 -26.93 2.92
N GLU A 29 42.68 -28.15 2.50
CA GLU A 29 42.37 -28.65 1.16
C GLU A 29 40.87 -28.75 0.92
N GLU A 30 40.12 -29.32 1.85
CA GLU A 30 38.65 -29.42 1.76
C GLU A 30 37.97 -28.05 1.71
N LEU A 31 38.47 -27.09 2.50
CA LEU A 31 37.98 -25.71 2.47
C LEU A 31 38.24 -25.06 1.12
N SER A 32 39.43 -25.25 0.56
CA SER A 32 39.79 -24.70 -0.75
C SER A 32 38.94 -25.29 -1.88
N GLN A 33 38.63 -26.59 -1.83
CA GLN A 33 37.79 -27.25 -2.83
C GLN A 33 36.34 -26.77 -2.74
N LYS A 34 35.78 -26.65 -1.53
CA LYS A 34 34.42 -26.14 -1.31
C LYS A 34 34.28 -24.69 -1.79
N LEU A 35 35.29 -23.84 -1.57
CA LEU A 35 35.27 -22.46 -2.09
C LEU A 35 35.26 -22.44 -3.61
N ARG A 36 36.10 -23.23 -4.28
CA ARG A 36 36.08 -23.34 -5.76
C ARG A 36 34.74 -23.82 -6.29
N MET A 37 34.15 -24.84 -5.66
CA MET A 37 32.84 -25.36 -6.05
C MET A 37 31.73 -24.33 -5.85
N ASN A 38 31.78 -23.55 -4.76
CA ASN A 38 30.83 -22.48 -4.52
C ASN A 38 30.99 -21.33 -5.52
N GLU A 39 32.22 -20.95 -5.86
CA GLU A 39 32.49 -19.91 -6.86
C GLU A 39 32.07 -20.31 -8.27
N GLN A 40 32.15 -21.60 -8.62
CA GLN A 40 31.68 -22.14 -9.89
C GLN A 40 30.15 -22.27 -9.94
N ASN A 41 29.54 -22.66 -8.82
CA ASN A 41 28.10 -22.88 -8.72
C ASN A 41 27.32 -21.65 -8.26
N ASP A 42 27.97 -20.49 -8.08
CA ASP A 42 27.31 -19.27 -7.61
C ASP A 42 26.25 -18.80 -8.63
N PRO A 43 24.95 -18.91 -8.30
CA PRO A 43 23.89 -18.50 -9.20
C PRO A 43 23.90 -16.98 -9.43
N MET A 44 24.52 -16.19 -8.55
CA MET A 44 24.60 -14.73 -8.70
C MET A 44 25.51 -14.31 -9.85
N ARG A 45 26.55 -15.10 -10.18
CA ARG A 45 27.46 -14.80 -11.31
C ARG A 45 26.79 -14.92 -12.68
N LYS A 46 25.69 -15.68 -12.78
CA LYS A 46 24.90 -15.85 -14.01
C LYS A 46 23.93 -14.68 -14.24
N LEU A 47 23.70 -13.84 -13.23
CA LEU A 47 22.81 -12.69 -13.34
C LEU A 47 23.56 -11.52 -13.98
N THR A 48 22.94 -10.90 -14.98
CA THR A 48 23.44 -9.65 -15.54
C THR A 48 23.35 -8.54 -14.48
N PRO A 49 24.42 -7.77 -14.22
CA PRO A 49 24.35 -6.65 -13.30
C PRO A 49 23.32 -5.63 -13.82
N ALA A 50 22.48 -5.12 -12.93
CA ALA A 50 21.49 -4.11 -13.28
C ALA A 50 22.20 -2.88 -13.86
N LYS A 51 21.98 -2.61 -15.15
CA LYS A 51 22.47 -1.39 -15.81
C LYS A 51 21.50 -0.26 -15.54
N GLY A 52 21.96 0.79 -14.88
CA GLY A 52 21.21 2.02 -14.67
C GLY A 52 21.60 2.73 -13.37
N PRO A 53 21.19 4.01 -13.21
CA PRO A 53 21.24 4.66 -11.91
C PRO A 53 20.34 3.91 -10.92
N ASP A 54 20.73 3.92 -9.64
CA ASP A 54 19.95 3.34 -8.56
C ASP A 54 18.50 3.87 -8.61
N PRO A 55 17.47 2.99 -8.74
CA PRO A 55 16.08 3.42 -8.84
C PRO A 55 15.63 4.26 -7.65
N LEU A 56 16.23 4.07 -6.47
CA LEU A 56 15.93 4.87 -5.27
C LEU A 56 16.44 6.32 -5.39
N LYS A 57 17.54 6.52 -6.12
CA LYS A 57 18.08 7.87 -6.40
C LYS A 57 17.41 8.51 -7.61
N ALA A 58 17.04 7.71 -8.60
CA ALA A 58 16.37 8.19 -9.81
C ALA A 58 14.92 8.62 -9.53
N ASN A 59 14.21 7.94 -8.62
CA ASN A 59 12.85 8.29 -8.23
C ASN A 59 12.68 8.16 -6.70
N PRO A 60 13.10 9.17 -5.92
CA PRO A 60 12.92 9.13 -4.48
C PRO A 60 11.42 9.04 -4.15
N PRO A 61 11.02 8.22 -3.17
CA PRO A 61 9.63 8.11 -2.78
C PRO A 61 9.12 9.48 -2.31
N LYS A 62 8.00 9.92 -2.88
CA LYS A 62 7.34 11.16 -2.48
C LYS A 62 6.71 10.99 -1.10
N SER A 63 6.71 12.06 -0.31
CA SER A 63 6.08 12.06 1.01
C SER A 63 4.56 11.99 0.88
N MET A 64 3.91 11.16 1.68
CA MET A 64 2.44 11.02 1.73
C MET A 64 1.73 12.37 1.94
N LEU A 65 2.33 13.27 2.74
CA LEU A 65 1.79 14.60 3.00
C LEU A 65 1.85 15.52 1.77
N SER A 66 2.82 15.29 0.86
CA SER A 66 2.93 16.07 -0.36
C SER A 66 1.88 15.70 -1.40
N GLU A 67 1.44 14.43 -1.40
CA GLU A 67 0.44 13.88 -2.32
C GLU A 67 -0.99 13.94 -1.77
N SER A 68 -1.16 14.42 -0.53
CA SER A 68 -2.45 14.50 0.15
C SER A 68 -2.80 15.93 0.56
N ASP A 69 -4.09 16.21 0.58
CA ASP A 69 -4.68 17.32 1.30
C ASP A 69 -5.09 16.88 2.71
N VAL A 70 -5.02 17.81 3.65
CA VAL A 70 -5.38 17.57 5.05
C VAL A 70 -6.78 18.12 5.29
N LEU A 71 -7.66 17.29 5.87
CA LEU A 71 -8.93 17.73 6.42
C LEU A 71 -8.87 17.64 7.94
N CYS A 72 -9.11 18.76 8.61
CA CYS A 72 -9.13 18.88 10.06
C CYS A 72 -10.46 19.45 10.54
N TYR A 73 -11.06 18.78 11.51
CA TYR A 73 -12.24 19.29 12.20
C TYR A 73 -12.34 18.70 13.60
N ASN A 74 -12.69 19.52 14.59
CA ASN A 74 -12.95 19.09 15.97
C ASN A 74 -11.81 18.21 16.59
N GLY A 75 -10.55 18.59 16.37
CA GLY A 75 -9.40 17.85 16.91
C GLY A 75 -9.14 16.49 16.26
N VAL A 76 -9.84 16.14 15.17
CA VAL A 76 -9.54 14.97 14.34
C VAL A 76 -9.13 15.39 12.94
N MET A 77 -8.28 14.59 12.30
CA MET A 77 -7.83 14.84 10.94
C MET A 77 -7.83 13.58 10.08
N THR A 78 -7.94 13.75 8.77
CA THR A 78 -7.74 12.69 7.78
C THR A 78 -6.91 13.23 6.62
N LEU A 79 -6.16 12.32 5.98
CA LEU A 79 -5.50 12.58 4.71
C LEU A 79 -6.42 12.17 3.58
N VAL A 80 -6.51 13.03 2.58
CA VAL A 80 -7.31 12.82 1.37
C VAL A 80 -6.40 13.05 0.17
N PRO A 81 -6.40 12.21 -0.88
CA PRO A 81 -5.55 12.44 -2.04
C PRO A 81 -5.77 13.81 -2.66
N LYS A 82 -4.70 14.41 -3.20
CA LYS A 82 -4.80 15.68 -3.93
C LYS A 82 -5.88 15.58 -4.99
N ARG A 83 -6.70 16.63 -5.09
CA ARG A 83 -7.78 16.75 -6.09
C ARG A 83 -8.94 15.76 -5.90
N ALA A 84 -9.03 15.08 -4.76
CA ALA A 84 -10.23 14.31 -4.43
C ALA A 84 -11.35 15.22 -3.91
N VAL A 85 -11.02 16.40 -3.36
CA VAL A 85 -12.01 17.40 -2.99
C VAL A 85 -12.44 18.17 -4.24
N LEU A 86 -13.70 18.02 -4.64
CA LEU A 86 -14.25 18.61 -5.87
C LEU A 86 -14.70 20.05 -5.66
N LYS A 87 -15.24 20.35 -4.48
CA LYS A 87 -15.73 21.68 -4.12
C LYS A 87 -15.50 21.93 -2.64
N ILE A 88 -14.97 23.12 -2.35
CA ILE A 88 -14.82 23.64 -0.99
C ILE A 88 -15.60 24.94 -0.91
N PRO A 89 -16.66 25.01 -0.10
CA PRO A 89 -17.35 26.28 0.12
C PRO A 89 -16.47 27.20 0.98
N ASN A 90 -16.53 28.51 0.74
CA ASN A 90 -15.61 29.50 1.36
C ASN A 90 -15.65 29.48 2.90
N ASN A 91 -16.80 29.15 3.49
CA ASN A 91 -17.01 29.01 4.93
C ASN A 91 -16.31 27.79 5.56
N MET A 92 -15.78 26.86 4.76
CA MET A 92 -15.13 25.64 5.23
C MET A 92 -13.63 25.59 4.90
N LEU A 93 -13.06 26.64 4.30
CA LEU A 93 -11.63 26.70 3.98
C LEU A 93 -10.74 26.52 5.21
N ASP A 94 -11.20 26.94 6.39
CA ASP A 94 -10.42 26.78 7.62
C ASP A 94 -10.24 25.31 8.03
N ARG A 95 -11.14 24.42 7.59
CA ARG A 95 -11.09 22.98 7.84
C ARG A 95 -10.05 22.25 6.97
N MET A 96 -9.49 22.92 5.97
CA MET A 96 -8.40 22.37 5.13
C MET A 96 -7.01 22.58 5.76
N LYS A 97 -6.92 23.36 6.84
CA LYS A 97 -5.66 23.67 7.48
C LYS A 97 -5.35 22.64 8.57
N TYR A 98 -4.08 22.24 8.65
CA TYR A 98 -3.62 21.37 9.72
C TYR A 98 -3.75 22.06 11.09
N GLN A 99 -4.45 21.39 12.01
CA GLN A 99 -4.55 21.82 13.41
C GLN A 99 -3.59 21.01 14.28
N ARG A 100 -2.78 21.70 15.09
CA ARG A 100 -1.80 21.06 15.96
C ARG A 100 -2.50 20.21 17.03
N GLY A 101 -2.05 18.97 17.20
CA GLY A 101 -2.61 18.03 18.17
C GLY A 101 -3.85 17.27 17.67
N ALA A 102 -4.22 17.43 16.40
CA ALA A 102 -5.32 16.67 15.81
C ALA A 102 -4.96 15.18 15.68
N LYS A 103 -5.90 14.31 16.06
CA LYS A 103 -5.76 12.86 15.94
C LYS A 103 -6.01 12.41 14.51
N LEU A 104 -5.07 11.69 13.91
CA LEU A 104 -5.27 11.08 12.59
C LEU A 104 -6.28 9.93 12.69
N LEU A 105 -7.32 9.99 11.86
CA LEU A 105 -8.33 8.96 11.70
C LEU A 105 -8.34 8.40 10.28
N SER A 106 -8.92 7.22 10.13
CA SER A 106 -9.24 6.67 8.81
C SER A 106 -10.32 7.52 8.14
N TRP A 107 -10.36 7.51 6.80
CA TRP A 107 -11.42 8.20 6.05
C TRP A 107 -12.82 7.77 6.49
N LYS A 108 -13.03 6.47 6.72
CA LYS A 108 -14.34 5.92 7.11
C LYS A 108 -14.82 6.50 8.44
N ASP A 109 -13.93 6.58 9.43
CA ASP A 109 -14.25 7.11 10.76
C ASP A 109 -14.42 8.62 10.70
N PHE A 110 -13.53 9.32 10.00
CA PHE A 110 -13.63 10.76 9.81
C PHE A 110 -14.93 11.16 9.11
N TYR A 111 -15.29 10.47 8.03
CA TYR A 111 -16.55 10.69 7.32
C TYR A 111 -17.76 10.38 8.22
N ALA A 112 -17.72 9.29 9.00
CA ALA A 112 -18.81 8.93 9.91
C ALA A 112 -19.10 10.03 10.94
N LEU A 113 -18.06 10.68 11.48
CA LEU A 113 -18.21 11.79 12.43
C LEU A 113 -18.66 13.11 11.78
N ASN A 114 -18.46 13.26 10.47
CA ASN A 114 -18.60 14.53 9.74
C ASN A 114 -19.65 14.50 8.61
N ARG A 115 -20.59 13.53 8.64
CA ARG A 115 -21.65 13.38 7.61
C ARG A 115 -22.57 14.59 7.48
N GLY A 116 -22.64 15.45 8.50
CA GLY A 116 -23.50 16.63 8.47
C GLY A 116 -23.06 17.72 7.49
N TRP A 117 -21.78 17.73 7.08
CA TRP A 117 -21.22 18.78 6.22
C TRP A 117 -20.34 18.24 5.08
N ILE A 118 -20.06 16.94 5.04
CA ILE A 118 -19.35 16.28 3.94
C ILE A 118 -20.35 15.50 3.09
N THR A 119 -20.36 15.78 1.80
CA THR A 119 -21.08 15.01 0.79
C THR A 119 -20.08 14.23 -0.07
N THR A 120 -20.34 12.94 -0.28
CA THR A 120 -19.52 12.10 -1.17
C THR A 120 -20.19 11.95 -2.52
N VAL A 121 -19.40 12.02 -3.59
CA VAL A 121 -19.86 11.76 -4.97
C VAL A 121 -19.08 10.57 -5.49
N GLU A 122 -19.78 9.47 -5.74
CA GLU A 122 -19.17 8.30 -6.37
C GLU A 122 -18.79 8.63 -7.82
N VAL A 123 -17.53 8.42 -8.16
CA VAL A 123 -16.97 8.62 -9.50
C VAL A 123 -16.50 7.28 -10.06
N SER A 124 -16.66 7.08 -11.37
CA SER A 124 -16.10 5.90 -12.03
C SER A 124 -14.59 6.03 -12.18
N ARG A 125 -13.90 4.90 -12.38
CA ARG A 125 -12.46 4.89 -12.68
C ARG A 125 -12.11 5.72 -13.91
N SER A 126 -12.91 5.62 -14.99
CA SER A 126 -12.70 6.41 -16.21
C SER A 126 -12.87 7.92 -15.99
N GLN A 127 -13.75 8.33 -15.08
CA GLN A 127 -13.89 9.73 -14.68
C GLN A 127 -12.71 10.21 -13.83
N ALA A 128 -12.25 9.39 -12.88
CA ALA A 128 -11.09 9.73 -12.04
C ALA A 128 -9.80 9.90 -12.86
N GLU A 129 -9.61 9.08 -13.89
CA GLU A 129 -8.49 9.17 -14.84
C GLU A 129 -8.59 10.38 -15.80
N GLY A 130 -9.72 11.10 -15.80
CA GLY A 130 -9.97 12.24 -16.67
C GLY A 130 -10.34 11.85 -18.10
N ASN A 131 -10.73 10.60 -18.34
CA ASN A 131 -11.16 10.09 -19.65
C ASN A 131 -12.64 10.38 -19.93
N ALA A 132 -13.45 10.52 -18.88
CA ALA A 132 -14.88 10.81 -18.98
C ALA A 132 -15.27 12.01 -18.10
N GLN A 133 -16.24 12.81 -18.55
CA GLN A 133 -16.77 13.90 -17.74
C GLN A 133 -17.70 13.37 -16.63
N ILE A 134 -17.70 14.06 -15.49
CA ILE A 134 -18.74 13.91 -14.48
C ILE A 134 -20.06 14.40 -15.11
N ALA A 135 -21.15 13.67 -14.90
CA ALA A 135 -22.46 14.02 -15.45
C ALA A 135 -22.85 15.47 -15.07
N GLU A 136 -23.39 16.21 -16.02
CA GLU A 136 -23.76 17.63 -15.82
C GLU A 136 -24.75 17.83 -14.66
N ASP A 137 -25.66 16.86 -14.45
CA ASP A 137 -26.60 16.90 -13.32
C ASP A 137 -25.89 16.78 -11.97
N ALA A 138 -24.84 15.96 -11.89
CA ALA A 138 -24.01 15.87 -10.70
C ALA A 138 -23.23 17.17 -10.51
N LYS A 139 -22.70 17.78 -11.59
CA LYS A 139 -22.03 19.09 -11.52
C LYS A 139 -22.94 20.19 -10.98
N LYS A 140 -24.19 20.28 -11.45
CA LYS A 140 -25.18 21.25 -10.94
C LYS A 140 -25.44 21.07 -9.45
N ARG A 141 -25.74 19.84 -9.02
CA ARG A 141 -25.93 19.51 -7.59
C ARG A 141 -24.71 19.87 -6.75
N MET A 142 -23.51 19.67 -7.29
CA MET A 142 -22.28 20.06 -6.62
C MET A 142 -22.21 21.58 -6.43
N VAL A 143 -22.50 22.36 -7.48
CA VAL A 143 -22.50 23.84 -7.43
C VAL A 143 -23.54 24.38 -6.45
N ASP A 144 -24.71 23.75 -6.36
CA ASP A 144 -25.79 24.22 -5.48
C ASP A 144 -25.56 23.85 -4.01
N SER A 145 -24.84 22.76 -3.74
CA SER A 145 -24.67 22.29 -2.36
C SER A 145 -23.73 23.18 -1.52
N GLY A 146 -24.13 23.49 -0.28
CA GLY A 146 -23.31 24.22 0.70
C GLY A 146 -22.29 23.37 1.45
N ASN A 147 -22.17 22.09 1.07
CA ASN A 147 -21.33 21.10 1.74
C ASN A 147 -19.97 20.96 1.05
N LEU A 148 -18.99 20.43 1.79
CA LEU A 148 -17.72 20.01 1.21
C LEU A 148 -17.93 18.72 0.42
N ILE A 149 -17.46 18.68 -0.82
CA ILE A 149 -17.71 17.56 -1.73
C ILE A 149 -16.43 16.78 -1.97
N VAL A 150 -16.45 15.49 -1.67
CA VAL A 150 -15.32 14.58 -1.89
C VAL A 150 -15.70 13.52 -2.92
N ALA A 151 -14.84 13.33 -3.91
CA ALA A 151 -14.94 12.25 -4.87
C ALA A 151 -14.55 10.92 -4.21
N THR A 152 -15.42 9.93 -4.32
CA THR A 152 -15.18 8.58 -3.78
C THR A 152 -15.27 7.53 -4.87
N TYR A 153 -14.52 6.44 -4.70
CA TYR A 153 -14.65 5.23 -5.48
C TYR A 153 -14.57 4.05 -4.52
N GLN A 154 -15.60 3.20 -4.53
CA GLN A 154 -15.68 2.05 -3.61
C GLN A 154 -15.55 2.46 -2.14
N SER A 155 -16.24 3.53 -1.72
CA SER A 155 -16.21 4.07 -0.35
C SER A 155 -14.90 4.72 0.11
N GLY A 156 -13.87 4.80 -0.75
CA GLY A 156 -12.61 5.49 -0.47
C GLY A 156 -12.46 6.79 -1.26
N PRO A 157 -11.73 7.80 -0.75
CA PRO A 157 -11.51 9.04 -1.48
C PRO A 157 -10.53 8.81 -2.64
N ILE A 158 -10.84 9.35 -3.82
CA ILE A 158 -10.04 9.17 -5.04
C ILE A 158 -9.72 10.50 -5.70
N SER A 159 -8.50 10.66 -6.22
CA SER A 159 -8.10 11.84 -6.98
C SER A 159 -8.81 11.91 -8.32
N VAL A 160 -9.39 13.06 -8.66
CA VAL A 160 -9.99 13.29 -9.99
C VAL A 160 -9.09 14.19 -10.82
N LEU A 161 -8.64 13.65 -11.95
CA LEU A 161 -7.86 14.40 -12.93
C LEU A 161 -8.78 15.32 -13.75
N PRO A 162 -8.28 16.48 -14.21
CA PRO A 162 -9.05 17.31 -15.11
C PRO A 162 -9.23 16.53 -16.41
N VAL A 163 -10.42 16.65 -17.00
CA VAL A 163 -10.74 15.95 -18.24
C VAL A 163 -9.72 16.34 -19.30
N LYS A 164 -9.05 15.35 -19.88
CA LYS A 164 -8.24 15.57 -21.09
C LYS A 164 -9.25 15.77 -22.21
N ILE A 165 -9.53 17.01 -22.58
CA ILE A 165 -10.44 17.31 -23.68
C ILE A 165 -9.81 16.74 -24.96
N PRO A 166 -10.36 15.69 -25.61
CA PRO A 166 -10.10 15.55 -27.02
C PRO A 166 -10.84 16.70 -27.70
N ALA A 167 -10.11 17.60 -28.35
CA ALA A 167 -10.74 18.48 -29.34
C ALA A 167 -11.52 17.58 -30.33
N THR A 168 -12.72 18.01 -30.72
CA THR A 168 -13.61 17.45 -31.77
C THR A 168 -14.82 16.65 -31.29
N SER A 169 -15.96 17.33 -31.17
CA SER A 169 -17.23 16.91 -31.80
C SER A 169 -18.21 18.09 -31.83
N THR A 170 -17.84 19.11 -32.61
CA THR A 170 -18.76 20.19 -33.02
C THR A 170 -18.83 20.16 -34.54
N ALA A 171 -19.28 19.04 -35.11
CA ALA A 171 -19.45 18.91 -36.56
C ALA A 171 -20.49 17.84 -36.92
N MET A 172 -21.70 17.92 -36.35
CA MET A 172 -22.87 17.24 -36.92
C MET A 172 -24.13 18.05 -36.62
N THR A 173 -24.42 19.06 -37.46
CA THR A 173 -25.78 19.49 -37.83
C THR A 173 -25.66 20.43 -39.02
N THR A 174 -25.59 19.86 -40.22
CA THR A 174 -26.27 20.44 -41.38
C THR A 174 -26.85 19.27 -42.16
N ARG A 175 -28.16 19.11 -42.07
CA ARG A 175 -29.04 18.30 -42.93
C ARG A 175 -30.30 19.16 -43.12
N PRO A 176 -31.07 19.06 -44.22
CA PRO A 176 -30.91 18.28 -45.45
C PRO A 176 -30.41 19.08 -46.66
#